data_AF-A0A7Y3ADY5-F1
#
_entry.id   AF-A0A7Y3ADY5-F1
#
_cell.length_a   1.000
_cell.length_b   1.000
_cell.length_c   1.000
_cell.angle_alpha   90.00
_cell.angle_beta   90.00
_cell.angle_gamma   90.00
#
_symmetry.space_group_name_H-M   'P 1'
#
loop_
_entity.id
_entity.type
_entity.pdbx_description
1 polymer ?
#
loop_
_entity_poly.entity_id
_entity_poly.type
_entity_poly.pdbx_seq_one_letter_code
_entity_poly.pdbx_strand_id
1 'polypeptide(L)'
;INYFRNGLIFGEDTCAVGRLLEQGRKIAYAADAAVYHSHNYSWSEEFRRYFDIGVLHASEKWLLQTYGSARNQGSEYVRSGISFLCKRRKYGLISDFVVRIVLKYLGYRLGLHYRRIPRKMIPNLSMHKRWWNGKELV
;
A
#
# COMPACT_ATOMS: atom_id res chain seq x y z
N ILE A 1 -0.76 -24.37 -6.39
CA ILE A 1 -0.42 -23.56 -7.59
C ILE A 1 0.47 -22.42 -7.13
N ASN A 2 1.74 -22.37 -7.55
CA ASN A 2 2.77 -21.48 -6.99
C ASN A 2 2.60 -19.97 -7.32
N TYR A 3 1.44 -19.54 -7.81
CA TYR A 3 1.20 -18.12 -8.17
C TYR A 3 0.83 -17.28 -6.94
N PHE A 4 -0.02 -17.77 -6.04
CA PHE A 4 -0.37 -17.09 -4.79
C PHE A 4 0.45 -17.65 -3.62
N ARG A 5 1.38 -16.85 -3.11
CA ARG A 5 2.25 -17.24 -1.99
C ARG A 5 1.51 -17.11 -0.67
N ASN A 6 1.51 -18.19 0.13
CA ASN A 6 1.01 -18.17 1.50
C ASN A 6 1.93 -17.35 2.43
N GLY A 7 1.36 -16.79 3.49
CA GLY A 7 2.11 -16.08 4.53
C GLY A 7 2.51 -14.64 4.17
N LEU A 8 1.99 -14.08 3.08
CA LEU A 8 2.03 -12.64 2.82
C LEU A 8 1.06 -11.90 3.75
N ILE A 9 1.44 -10.69 4.17
CA ILE A 9 0.57 -9.84 5.01
C ILE A 9 -0.59 -9.26 4.20
N PHE A 10 -0.33 -8.97 2.93
CA PHE A 10 -1.19 -8.32 1.95
C PHE A 10 -0.53 -8.45 0.56
N GLY A 11 -1.24 -8.14 -0.53
CA GLY A 11 -0.66 -7.92 -1.85
C GLY A 11 -0.20 -9.20 -2.56
N GLU A 12 -0.91 -10.31 -2.33
CA GLU A 12 -0.70 -11.59 -3.01
C GLU A 12 -0.88 -11.49 -4.52
N ASP A 13 -1.80 -10.64 -4.96
CA ASP A 13 -2.07 -10.30 -6.36
C ASP A 13 -0.86 -9.63 -7.03
N THR A 14 -0.29 -8.63 -6.37
CA THR A 14 0.87 -7.86 -6.81
C THR A 14 2.10 -8.77 -6.88
N CYS A 15 2.29 -9.61 -5.87
CA CYS A 15 3.33 -10.63 -5.86
C CYS A 15 3.17 -11.66 -7.00
N ALA A 16 1.93 -12.12 -7.25
CA ALA A 16 1.64 -13.07 -8.31
C ALA A 16 1.93 -12.47 -9.69
N VAL A 17 1.48 -11.23 -9.93
CA VAL A 17 1.73 -10.50 -11.18
C VAL A 17 3.23 -10.28 -11.39
N GLY A 18 3.98 -9.86 -10.36
CA GLY A 18 5.43 -9.73 -10.46
C GLY A 18 6.11 -11.03 -10.92
N ARG A 19 5.75 -12.17 -10.31
CA ARG A 19 6.31 -13.47 -10.72
C ARG A 19 5.92 -13.86 -12.15
N LEU A 20 4.71 -13.55 -12.58
CA LEU A 20 4.29 -13.79 -13.97
C LEU A 20 5.15 -12.96 -14.94
N LEU A 21 5.41 -11.69 -14.61
CA LEU A 21 6.27 -10.82 -15.41
C LEU A 21 7.73 -11.31 -15.45
N GLU A 22 8.28 -11.82 -14.34
CA GLU A 22 9.62 -12.44 -14.33
C GLU A 22 9.71 -13.68 -15.25
N GLN A 23 8.58 -14.36 -15.50
CA GLN A 23 8.48 -15.47 -16.44
C GLN A 23 8.23 -15.04 -17.91
N GLY A 24 8.37 -13.75 -18.22
CA GLY A 24 8.13 -13.21 -19.56
C GLY A 24 6.65 -13.17 -19.96
N ARG A 25 5.72 -13.35 -19.01
CA ARG A 25 4.29 -13.09 -19.26
C ARG A 25 4.08 -11.58 -19.37
N LYS A 26 2.90 -11.20 -19.89
CA LYS A 26 2.52 -9.81 -20.08
C LYS A 26 1.22 -9.54 -19.34
N ILE A 27 1.06 -8.30 -18.87
CA ILE A 27 -0.21 -7.76 -18.38
C ILE A 27 -0.69 -6.71 -19.37
N ALA A 28 -2.01 -6.59 -19.51
CA ALA A 28 -2.64 -5.58 -20.37
C ALA A 28 -3.72 -4.85 -19.58
N TYR A 29 -3.84 -3.55 -19.82
CA TYR A 29 -4.96 -2.76 -19.32
C TYR A 29 -6.14 -2.90 -20.29
N ALA A 30 -7.29 -3.36 -19.81
CA ALA A 30 -8.51 -3.51 -20.58
C ALA A 30 -9.54 -2.46 -20.14
N ALA A 31 -9.61 -1.34 -20.86
CA ALA A 31 -10.45 -0.19 -20.49
C ALA A 31 -11.95 -0.53 -20.45
N ASP A 32 -12.40 -1.44 -21.32
CA ASP A 32 -13.81 -1.84 -21.43
C ASP A 32 -14.27 -2.80 -20.32
N ALA A 33 -13.32 -3.44 -19.61
CA ALA A 33 -13.59 -4.38 -18.53
C ALA A 33 -13.72 -3.65 -17.17
N ALA A 34 -14.65 -2.69 -17.08
CA ALA A 34 -14.83 -1.87 -15.90
C ALA A 34 -15.62 -2.59 -14.79
N VAL A 35 -15.23 -2.38 -13.53
CA VAL A 35 -15.95 -2.84 -12.34
C VAL A 35 -16.11 -1.70 -11.34
N TYR A 36 -17.22 -1.71 -10.60
CA TYR A 36 -17.44 -0.75 -9.51
C TYR A 36 -16.77 -1.25 -8.24
N HIS A 37 -15.89 -0.44 -7.67
CA HIS A 37 -15.23 -0.73 -6.41
C HIS A 37 -15.04 0.56 -5.60
N SER A 38 -15.32 0.49 -4.31
CA SER A 38 -15.17 1.60 -3.39
C SER A 38 -14.75 1.12 -2.01
N HIS A 39 -13.91 1.90 -1.34
CA HIS A 39 -13.59 1.73 0.07
C HIS A 39 -13.83 3.05 0.80
N ASN A 40 -14.49 2.97 1.95
CA ASN A 40 -14.74 4.12 2.82
C ASN A 40 -13.86 4.03 4.07
N TYR A 41 -12.54 3.97 3.87
CA TYR A 41 -11.61 3.87 4.99
C TYR A 41 -11.60 5.15 5.84
N SER A 42 -11.70 4.96 7.14
CA SER A 42 -11.30 5.97 8.12
C SER A 42 -9.81 6.29 7.98
N TRP A 43 -9.41 7.44 8.53
CA TRP A 43 -8.00 7.84 8.61
C TRP A 43 -7.11 6.76 9.23
N SER A 44 -7.60 6.10 10.29
CA SER A 44 -6.88 5.04 10.98
C SER A 44 -6.70 3.79 10.13
N GLU A 45 -7.72 3.41 9.36
CA GLU A 45 -7.65 2.26 8.45
C GLU A 45 -6.73 2.54 7.28
N GLU A 46 -6.75 3.77 6.74
CA GLU A 46 -5.87 4.17 5.65
C GLU A 46 -4.40 4.15 6.10
N PHE A 47 -4.10 4.64 7.30
CA PHE A 47 -2.78 4.47 7.91
C PHE A 47 -2.39 2.99 8.05
N ARG A 48 -3.25 2.16 8.65
CA ARG A 48 -2.97 0.73 8.91
C ARG A 48 -2.75 -0.06 7.62
N ARG A 49 -3.53 0.24 6.58
CA ARG A 49 -3.35 -0.35 5.25
C ARG A 49 -1.99 -0.01 4.66
N TYR A 50 -1.59 1.26 4.71
CA TYR A 50 -0.29 1.67 4.19
C TYR A 50 0.87 1.15 5.04
N PHE A 51 0.67 0.96 6.34
CA PHE A 51 1.61 0.24 7.20
C PHE A 51 1.84 -1.20 6.70
N ASP A 52 0.78 -1.96 6.44
CA ASP A 52 0.90 -3.33 5.92
C ASP A 52 1.54 -3.39 4.52
N ILE A 53 1.27 -2.41 3.65
CA ILE A 53 1.97 -2.26 2.36
C ILE A 53 3.48 -2.04 2.58
N GLY A 54 3.85 -1.20 3.55
CA GLY A 54 5.26 -1.00 3.92
C GLY A 54 5.91 -2.28 4.43
N VAL A 55 5.20 -3.04 5.28
CA VAL A 55 5.67 -4.35 5.78
C VAL A 55 5.87 -5.33 4.63
N LEU A 56 4.91 -5.40 3.68
CA LEU A 56 5.02 -6.22 2.48
C LEU A 56 6.29 -5.89 1.71
N HIS A 57 6.52 -4.63 1.38
CA HIS A 57 7.72 -4.21 0.63
C HIS A 57 9.02 -4.45 1.40
N ALA A 58 8.99 -4.38 2.74
CA ALA A 58 10.15 -4.72 3.56
C ALA A 58 10.43 -6.24 3.61
N SER A 59 9.39 -7.09 3.56
CA SER A 59 9.53 -8.55 3.53
C SER A 59 9.80 -9.11 2.13
N GLU A 60 9.18 -8.53 1.10
CA GLU A 60 9.27 -8.93 -0.31
C GLU A 60 10.10 -7.90 -1.11
N LYS A 61 11.36 -7.67 -0.66
CA LYS A 61 12.24 -6.63 -1.23
C LYS A 61 12.45 -6.77 -2.75
N TRP A 62 12.38 -7.99 -3.27
CA TRP A 62 12.55 -8.30 -4.69
C TRP A 62 11.58 -7.48 -5.56
N LEU A 63 10.34 -7.22 -5.12
CA LEU A 63 9.37 -6.43 -5.88
C LEU A 63 9.92 -5.05 -6.25
N LEU A 64 10.43 -4.31 -5.27
CA LEU A 64 10.96 -2.97 -5.49
C LEU A 64 12.35 -2.99 -6.12
N GLN A 65 13.13 -4.07 -5.94
CA GLN A 65 14.42 -4.23 -6.59
C GLN A 65 14.27 -4.50 -8.09
N THR A 66 13.27 -5.29 -8.48
CA THR A 66 12.99 -5.65 -9.87
C THR A 66 12.24 -4.53 -10.61
N TYR A 67 11.21 -3.94 -9.99
CA TYR A 67 10.33 -2.96 -10.67
C TYR A 67 10.57 -1.51 -10.28
N GLY A 68 11.50 -1.25 -9.35
CA GLY A 68 11.82 0.08 -8.87
C GLY A 68 10.82 0.60 -7.83
N SER A 69 11.07 1.83 -7.37
CA SER A 69 10.21 2.52 -6.40
C SER A 69 9.55 3.75 -7.02
N ALA A 70 8.37 4.12 -6.53
CA ALA A 70 7.58 5.26 -7.01
C ALA A 70 8.14 6.64 -6.55
N ARG A 71 9.45 6.87 -6.67
CA ARG A 71 10.15 7.98 -5.99
C ARG A 71 9.72 9.38 -6.43
N ASN A 72 9.17 9.55 -7.64
CA ASN A 72 8.88 10.87 -8.22
C ASN A 72 7.39 11.17 -8.49
N GLN A 73 6.48 10.20 -8.35
CA GLN A 73 5.06 10.41 -8.67
C GLN A 73 4.25 11.02 -7.51
N GLY A 74 4.79 11.02 -6.29
CA GLY A 74 4.07 11.47 -5.10
C GLY A 74 3.73 12.97 -5.12
N SER A 75 4.65 13.81 -5.56
CA SER A 75 4.43 15.27 -5.63
C SER A 75 3.41 15.65 -6.71
N GLU A 76 3.44 14.96 -7.85
CA GLU A 76 2.45 15.11 -8.92
C GLU A 76 1.05 14.68 -8.47
N TYR A 77 0.94 13.59 -7.72
CA TYR A 77 -0.31 13.16 -7.10
C TYR A 77 -0.87 14.21 -6.12
N VAL A 78 -0.02 14.78 -5.25
CA VAL A 78 -0.45 15.82 -4.31
C VAL A 78 -0.92 17.07 -5.06
N ARG A 79 -0.13 17.56 -6.03
CA ARG A 79 -0.45 18.75 -6.82
C ARG A 79 -1.73 18.58 -7.62
N SER A 80 -1.91 17.43 -8.27
CA SER A 80 -3.11 17.14 -9.06
C SER A 80 -4.36 17.06 -8.18
N GLY A 81 -4.29 16.43 -7.01
CA GLY A 81 -5.41 16.36 -6.06
C GLY A 81 -5.81 17.73 -5.50
N ILE A 82 -4.84 18.57 -5.09
CA ILE A 82 -5.13 19.94 -4.65
C ILE A 82 -5.75 20.75 -5.79
N SER A 83 -5.15 20.71 -6.99
CA SER A 83 -5.68 21.41 -8.17
C SER A 83 -7.12 20.99 -8.48
N PHE A 84 -7.40 19.68 -8.42
CA PHE A 84 -8.74 19.13 -8.65
C PHE A 84 -9.76 19.66 -7.64
N LEU A 85 -9.42 19.68 -6.35
CA LEU A 85 -10.31 20.18 -5.29
C LEU A 85 -10.54 21.69 -5.39
N CYS A 86 -9.48 22.46 -5.68
CA CYS A 86 -9.56 23.91 -5.89
C CYS A 86 -10.45 24.26 -7.09
N LYS A 87 -10.27 23.58 -8.24
CA LYS A 87 -11.09 23.79 -9.44
C LYS A 87 -12.58 23.53 -9.18
N ARG A 88 -12.91 22.62 -8.26
CA ARG A 88 -14.28 22.30 -7.85
C ARG A 88 -14.78 23.11 -6.65
N ARG A 89 -14.01 24.08 -6.17
CA ARG A 89 -14.31 24.91 -4.99
C ARG A 89 -14.60 24.10 -3.71
N LYS A 90 -14.06 22.88 -3.61
CA LYS A 90 -14.23 21.97 -2.46
C LYS A 90 -13.14 22.18 -1.41
N TYR A 91 -12.96 23.42 -0.97
CA TYR A 91 -11.84 23.79 -0.09
C TYR A 91 -11.84 23.04 1.25
N GLY A 92 -13.02 22.77 1.81
CA GLY A 92 -13.16 22.01 3.05
C GLY A 92 -12.64 20.56 2.99
N LEU A 93 -12.47 19.98 1.80
CA LEU A 93 -11.91 18.64 1.62
C LEU A 93 -10.40 18.62 1.47
N ILE A 94 -9.75 19.79 1.32
CA ILE A 94 -8.30 19.87 1.15
C ILE A 94 -7.60 19.40 2.43
N SER A 95 -8.12 19.75 3.61
CA SER A 95 -7.58 19.31 4.89
C SER A 95 -7.64 17.78 5.03
N ASP A 96 -8.80 17.17 4.75
CA ASP A 96 -8.97 15.70 4.75
C ASP A 96 -8.00 15.04 3.76
N PHE A 97 -7.90 15.56 2.54
CA PHE A 97 -6.99 15.05 1.52
C PHE A 97 -5.52 15.08 1.97
N VAL A 98 -5.07 16.19 2.55
CA VAL A 98 -3.70 16.35 3.06
C VAL A 98 -3.45 15.42 4.24
N VAL A 99 -4.37 15.32 5.20
CA VAL A 99 -4.27 14.40 6.35
C VAL A 99 -4.13 12.96 5.86
N ARG A 100 -4.94 12.54 4.89
CA ARG A 100 -4.84 11.19 4.30
C ARG A 100 -3.48 10.96 3.65
N ILE A 101 -2.96 11.90 2.88
CA ILE A 101 -1.61 11.78 2.29
C ILE A 101 -0.54 11.61 3.36
N VAL A 102 -0.58 12.41 4.41
CA VAL A 102 0.38 12.33 5.52
C VAL A 102 0.28 10.96 6.21
N LEU A 103 -0.93 10.49 6.50
CA LEU A 103 -1.14 9.18 7.12
C LEU A 103 -0.68 8.01 6.24
N LYS A 104 -0.93 8.07 4.93
CA LYS A 104 -0.39 7.10 3.96
C LYS A 104 1.12 7.04 4.00
N TYR A 105 1.75 8.22 3.96
CA TYR A 105 3.21 8.33 3.99
C TYR A 105 3.79 7.80 5.31
N LEU A 106 3.25 8.25 6.45
CA LEU A 106 3.71 7.80 7.77
C LEU A 106 3.50 6.30 7.97
N GLY A 107 2.32 5.78 7.62
CA GLY A 107 2.01 4.36 7.66
C GLY A 107 3.01 3.55 6.86
N TYR A 108 3.21 3.91 5.59
CA TYR A 108 4.15 3.25 4.71
C TYR A 108 5.60 3.28 5.22
N ARG A 109 6.08 4.45 5.68
CA ARG A 109 7.44 4.60 6.20
C ARG A 109 7.66 3.80 7.48
N LEU A 110 6.69 3.78 8.39
CA LEU A 110 6.75 2.95 9.60
C LEU A 110 6.70 1.46 9.25
N GLY A 111 5.85 1.07 8.30
CA GLY A 111 5.77 -0.29 7.79
C GLY A 111 7.08 -0.79 7.20
N LEU A 112 7.79 0.05 6.42
CA LEU A 112 9.11 -0.30 5.87
C LEU A 112 10.16 -0.59 6.96
N HIS A 113 10.01 0.03 8.13
CA HIS A 113 10.93 -0.10 9.26
C HIS A 113 10.33 -0.90 10.42
N TYR A 114 9.30 -1.72 10.19
CA TYR A 114 8.56 -2.43 11.24
C TYR A 114 9.45 -3.26 12.17
N ARG A 115 10.57 -3.77 11.67
CA ARG A 115 11.55 -4.57 12.45
C ARG A 115 12.21 -3.78 13.59
N ARG A 116 12.15 -2.44 13.56
CA ARG A 116 12.67 -1.55 14.63
C ARG A 116 11.61 -1.18 15.66
N ILE A 117 10.35 -1.57 15.44
CA ILE A 117 9.23 -1.24 16.32
C ILE A 117 9.06 -2.36 17.36
N PRO A 118 8.77 -2.04 18.64
CA PRO A 118 8.50 -3.05 19.65
C PRO A 118 7.38 -4.00 19.22
N ARG A 119 7.61 -5.32 19.32
CA ARG A 119 6.70 -6.37 18.83
C ARG A 119 5.26 -6.23 19.33
N LYS A 120 5.07 -5.80 20.58
CA LYS A 120 3.74 -5.59 21.19
C LYS A 120 2.93 -4.47 20.54
N MET A 121 3.58 -3.50 19.90
CA MET A 121 2.91 -2.35 19.26
C MET A 121 2.47 -2.67 17.83
N ILE A 122 3.20 -3.55 17.13
CA ILE A 122 3.03 -3.77 15.70
C ILE A 122 1.59 -4.19 15.32
N PRO A 123 0.92 -5.13 16.03
CA PRO A 123 -0.44 -5.52 15.67
C PRO A 123 -1.46 -4.37 15.73
N ASN A 124 -1.21 -3.31 16.50
CA ASN A 124 -2.09 -2.14 16.56
C ASN A 124 -1.90 -1.18 15.38
N LEU A 125 -0.72 -1.20 14.76
CA LEU A 125 -0.39 -0.42 13.57
C LEU A 125 -0.82 -1.12 12.27
N SER A 126 -1.12 -2.41 12.34
CA SER A 126 -1.48 -3.25 11.20
C SER A 126 -2.99 -3.37 10.99
N MET A 127 -3.42 -3.49 9.73
CA MET A 127 -4.80 -3.82 9.36
C MET A 127 -5.02 -5.33 9.52
N HIS A 128 -4.07 -6.14 9.06
CA HIS A 128 -4.13 -7.61 9.11
C HIS A 128 -3.52 -8.19 10.40
N LYS A 129 -4.13 -7.84 11.56
CA LYS A 129 -3.62 -8.21 12.91
C LYS A 129 -3.29 -9.69 13.08
N ARG A 130 -4.12 -10.59 12.55
CA ARG A 130 -3.97 -12.05 12.69
C ARG A 130 -2.68 -12.59 12.05
N TRP A 131 -2.16 -11.90 11.04
CA TRP A 131 -0.91 -12.29 10.39
C TRP A 131 0.28 -12.27 11.35
N TRP A 132 0.25 -11.39 12.36
CA TRP A 132 1.31 -11.27 13.36
C TRP A 132 1.29 -12.38 14.42
N ASN A 133 0.18 -13.11 14.56
CA ASN A 133 0.06 -14.18 15.56
C ASN A 133 0.75 -15.49 15.11
N GLY A 134 0.82 -15.72 13.80
CA GLY A 134 1.35 -16.98 13.23
C GLY A 134 2.83 -16.94 12.86
N LYS A 135 3.50 -15.79 13.02
CA LYS A 135 4.94 -15.69 12.83
C LYS A 135 5.60 -15.83 14.20
N GLU A 136 6.33 -16.90 14.43
CA GLU A 136 7.52 -16.81 15.29
C GLU A 136 8.41 -15.76 14.64
N LEU A 137 8.26 -14.52 15.11
CA LEU A 137 9.09 -13.41 14.71
C LEU A 137 10.47 -13.75 15.28
N VAL A 138 11.34 -14.41 14.52
CA VAL A 138 12.75 -14.59 14.87
C VAL A 138 13.44 -13.24 14.69
#